data_AF-A0A7T0RNS6-F1
#
_entry.id   AF-A0A7T0RNS6-F1
#
_cell.length_a   1.000
_cell.length_b   1.000
_cell.length_c   1.000
_cell.angle_alpha   90.00
_cell.angle_beta   90.00
_cell.angle_gamma   90.00
#
_symmetry.space_group_name_H-M   'P 1'
#
loop_
_entity.id
_entity.type
_entity.pdbx_description
1 polymer ?
#
loop_
_entity_poly.entity_id
_entity_poly.type
_entity_poly.pdbx_seq_one_letter_code
_entity_poly.pdbx_strand_id
1 'polypeptide(L)'
;MSRWNALPYLSFICLSSICLSQTNEDLIIEKPFQLSISNYQSLEALWAKDVDDANNYKYVLDVAAKWALSDVPLTVCFLDGDKGDRVRVKKAAEQWSKAIKEDLFDFGPRRKPQDCKGEYPGENIRISFRGSSLSTYRGQLGIRKVAAHNPTMILGGFSKSKPSGDGVFTHWVLHEFGHALGLVHEHQGEHSACEQEYDLEKIYEKLESPPFHWSRDEAIANIKTMYLDDVQTSPFDENSIMLYPFPTEYYKQGKKSHCYAEVHATLSEKDKLFANSFYSSIASTKQKNMMLRSLYPEQVTVAIKGRMGEQALLTQDVKLSREAAIEVLKLKIQSENISDDEKESLLVLLE
;
A
#
# COMPACT_ATOMS: atom_id res chain seq x y z
N MET A 1 19.72 -29.98 58.67
CA MET A 1 19.00 -29.63 57.43
C MET A 1 19.94 -28.87 56.52
N SER A 2 20.09 -29.32 55.28
CA SER A 2 21.03 -28.79 54.30
C SER A 2 20.45 -27.59 53.53
N ARG A 3 21.26 -26.57 53.29
CA ARG A 3 21.06 -25.59 52.22
C ARG A 3 22.40 -25.34 51.54
N TRP A 4 22.51 -25.77 50.28
CA TRP A 4 23.62 -25.43 49.40
C TRP A 4 23.24 -24.15 48.65
N ASN A 5 23.97 -23.06 48.90
CA ASN A 5 23.95 -21.89 48.02
C ASN A 5 25.20 -21.95 47.14
N ALA A 6 25.02 -22.23 45.85
CA ALA A 6 26.10 -22.14 44.87
C ALA A 6 26.26 -20.70 44.38
N LEU A 7 27.50 -20.22 44.36
CA LEU A 7 27.90 -18.96 43.71
C LEU A 7 27.90 -19.12 42.17
N PRO A 8 27.81 -18.01 41.40
CA PRO A 8 27.67 -18.08 39.95
C PRO A 8 28.98 -18.47 39.26
N TYR A 9 28.88 -19.31 38.23
CA TYR A 9 29.97 -19.52 37.28
C TYR A 9 30.03 -18.38 36.28
N LEU A 10 31.20 -17.74 36.19
CA LEU A 10 31.55 -16.81 35.12
C LEU A 10 31.76 -17.58 33.81
N SER A 11 31.02 -17.21 32.77
CA SER A 11 31.33 -17.53 31.38
C SER A 11 31.72 -16.24 30.67
N PHE A 12 33.01 -16.04 30.42
CA PHE A 12 33.45 -14.94 29.56
C PHE A 12 33.10 -15.27 28.10
N ILE A 13 32.45 -14.33 27.40
CA ILE A 13 32.58 -14.21 25.95
C ILE A 13 33.30 -12.89 25.69
N CYS A 14 34.53 -13.00 25.21
CA CYS A 14 35.34 -11.88 24.78
C CYS A 14 35.08 -11.67 23.29
N LEU A 15 34.47 -10.54 22.91
CA LEU A 15 34.57 -10.02 21.55
C LEU A 15 35.43 -8.76 21.61
N SER A 16 36.58 -8.85 20.96
CA SER A 16 37.63 -7.84 21.00
C SER A 16 37.30 -6.64 20.12
N SER A 17 37.53 -5.45 20.67
CA SER A 17 37.90 -4.23 19.92
C SER A 17 36.87 -3.67 18.94
N ILE A 18 36.05 -2.72 19.41
CA ILE A 18 36.31 -1.27 19.24
C ILE A 18 35.41 -0.51 20.23
N CYS A 19 36.02 0.32 21.08
CA CYS A 19 35.33 1.44 21.71
C CYS A 19 35.64 2.69 20.90
N LEU A 20 34.62 3.40 20.42
CA LEU A 20 34.74 4.80 20.00
C LEU A 20 33.55 5.60 20.53
N SER A 21 33.82 6.87 20.85
CA SER A 21 32.98 7.76 21.64
C SER A 21 31.98 8.57 20.81
N GLN A 22 31.01 9.17 21.50
CA GLN A 22 30.22 10.28 20.96
C GLN A 22 31.10 11.44 20.48
N THR A 23 30.73 12.07 19.36
CA THR A 23 30.64 13.53 19.19
C THR A 23 29.68 13.84 18.04
N ASN A 24 28.99 14.99 18.11
CA ASN A 24 28.07 15.49 17.09
C ASN A 24 28.79 15.84 15.77
N GLU A 25 28.09 15.83 14.63
CA GLU A 25 27.64 17.07 13.96
C GLU A 25 26.71 16.79 12.75
N ASP A 26 25.68 17.62 12.64
CA ASP A 26 24.90 18.01 11.44
C ASP A 26 24.29 16.94 10.51
N LEU A 27 23.19 16.33 10.98
CA LEU A 27 22.10 15.91 10.10
C LEU A 27 21.13 17.08 9.89
N ILE A 28 21.19 17.71 8.72
CA ILE A 28 20.22 18.75 8.32
C ILE A 28 18.84 18.10 8.16
N ILE A 29 17.99 18.30 9.17
CA ILE A 29 16.57 17.94 9.07
C ILE A 29 15.90 18.97 8.14
N GLU A 30 15.70 18.60 6.88
CA GLU A 30 14.71 19.29 6.04
C GLU A 30 13.35 19.19 6.75
N LYS A 31 12.79 20.34 7.13
CA LYS A 31 11.56 20.39 7.91
C LYS A 31 10.42 19.75 7.11
N PRO A 32 9.63 18.82 7.70
CA PRO A 32 8.45 18.31 7.02
C PRO A 32 7.50 19.47 6.70
N PHE A 33 7.05 19.51 5.45
CA PHE A 33 6.21 20.57 4.91
C PHE A 33 4.80 20.49 5.51
N GLN A 34 4.58 21.19 6.62
CA GLN A 34 3.29 21.25 7.32
C GLN A 34 2.24 21.97 6.44
N LEU A 35 1.49 21.20 5.66
CA LEU A 35 0.25 21.66 5.03
C LEU A 35 -0.83 21.82 6.08
N SER A 36 -1.04 23.06 6.56
CA SER A 36 -2.22 23.38 7.38
C SER A 36 -3.48 23.34 6.49
N ILE A 37 -4.14 22.18 6.41
CA ILE A 37 -5.44 22.03 5.75
C ILE A 37 -6.50 22.70 6.63
N SER A 38 -6.71 23.99 6.45
CA SER A 38 -7.63 24.79 7.29
C SER A 38 -9.12 24.57 6.99
N ASN A 39 -9.46 23.68 6.05
CA ASN A 39 -10.83 23.38 5.65
C ASN A 39 -11.11 21.86 5.78
N TYR A 40 -11.51 21.41 6.97
CA TYR A 40 -11.94 20.03 7.20
C TYR A 40 -13.11 19.60 6.28
N GLN A 41 -13.94 20.56 5.86
CA GLN A 41 -15.04 20.37 4.89
C GLN A 41 -14.60 19.85 3.50
N SER A 42 -13.31 19.85 3.15
CA SER A 42 -12.86 19.38 1.83
C SER A 42 -12.45 17.89 1.78
N LEU A 43 -12.16 17.24 2.91
CA LEU A 43 -11.84 15.79 2.92
C LEU A 43 -13.12 14.95 2.92
N GLU A 44 -14.15 15.41 3.64
CA GLU A 44 -15.51 14.84 3.66
C GLU A 44 -16.27 14.89 2.32
N ALA A 45 -15.62 15.27 1.22
CA ALA A 45 -16.19 15.27 -0.12
C ALA A 45 -15.46 14.31 -1.08
N LEU A 46 -14.46 13.57 -0.58
CA LEU A 46 -13.52 12.79 -1.40
C LEU A 46 -13.69 11.27 -1.25
N TRP A 47 -14.29 10.75 -0.16
CA TRP A 47 -14.57 9.31 -0.02
C TRP A 47 -15.79 8.94 -0.85
N ALA A 48 -15.53 8.51 -2.07
CA ALA A 48 -16.57 8.39 -3.07
C ALA A 48 -16.63 6.97 -3.66
N LYS A 49 -17.69 6.77 -4.43
CA LYS A 49 -18.37 5.48 -4.55
C LYS A 49 -17.59 4.50 -5.41
N ASP A 50 -17.06 3.42 -4.83
CA ASP A 50 -16.71 2.23 -5.60
C ASP A 50 -17.94 1.78 -6.41
N VAL A 51 -17.81 1.81 -7.74
CA VAL A 51 -18.94 1.63 -8.67
C VAL A 51 -19.25 0.13 -8.91
N ASP A 52 -18.81 -0.70 -7.98
CA ASP A 52 -18.80 -2.15 -8.00
C ASP A 52 -19.08 -2.71 -6.60
N ASP A 53 -20.35 -2.64 -6.17
CA ASP A 53 -20.91 -3.64 -5.24
C ASP A 53 -22.45 -3.62 -5.19
N ALA A 54 -23.06 -4.57 -5.90
CA ALA A 54 -24.41 -5.07 -5.63
C ALA A 54 -24.46 -6.53 -6.09
N ASN A 55 -24.46 -7.46 -5.12
CA ASN A 55 -24.20 -8.90 -5.23
C ASN A 55 -22.73 -9.29 -5.39
N ASN A 56 -22.14 -9.85 -4.32
CA ASN A 56 -20.97 -10.73 -4.22
C ASN A 56 -19.68 -10.42 -5.03
N TYR A 57 -18.55 -10.81 -4.42
CA TYR A 57 -17.15 -10.75 -4.88
C TYR A 57 -16.41 -9.46 -4.49
N LYS A 58 -15.26 -9.64 -3.81
CA LYS A 58 -14.77 -8.76 -2.73
C LYS A 58 -13.36 -8.19 -3.08
N TYR A 59 -12.32 -8.53 -2.28
CA TYR A 59 -10.86 -8.27 -2.46
C TYR A 59 -10.46 -6.80 -2.26
N VAL A 60 -9.26 -6.30 -1.88
CA VAL A 60 -7.85 -6.70 -1.54
C VAL A 60 -7.08 -7.51 -2.57
N LEU A 61 -6.22 -6.81 -3.33
CA LEU A 61 -5.80 -7.12 -4.71
C LEU A 61 -6.63 -8.25 -5.32
N ASP A 62 -7.74 -7.89 -5.95
CA ASP A 62 -8.58 -8.85 -6.65
C ASP A 62 -7.74 -9.54 -7.73
N VAL A 63 -7.34 -10.79 -7.49
CA VAL A 63 -6.53 -11.58 -8.42
C VAL A 63 -7.32 -11.85 -9.71
N ALA A 64 -8.65 -11.85 -9.67
CA ALA A 64 -9.52 -11.94 -10.82
C ALA A 64 -9.75 -10.58 -11.53
N ALA A 65 -9.49 -9.44 -10.86
CA ALA A 65 -9.40 -8.12 -11.47
C ALA A 65 -7.98 -7.74 -11.94
N LYS A 66 -6.92 -8.40 -11.45
CA LYS A 66 -5.54 -8.08 -11.81
C LYS A 66 -5.34 -8.14 -13.33
N TRP A 67 -4.66 -7.14 -13.89
CA TRP A 67 -4.25 -7.16 -15.30
C TRP A 67 -3.19 -8.24 -15.55
N ALA A 68 -3.20 -8.84 -16.74
CA ALA A 68 -2.10 -9.68 -17.16
C ALA A 68 -0.88 -8.80 -17.50
N LEU A 69 0.33 -9.32 -17.34
CA LEU A 69 1.55 -8.59 -17.73
C LEU A 69 1.59 -8.30 -19.24
N SER A 70 0.85 -9.06 -20.05
CA SER A 70 0.64 -8.81 -21.49
C SER A 70 -0.24 -7.61 -21.81
N ASP A 71 -1.01 -7.11 -20.82
CA ASP A 71 -1.91 -5.96 -20.98
C ASP A 71 -1.21 -4.64 -20.65
N VAL A 72 0.02 -4.71 -20.12
CA VAL A 72 0.85 -3.55 -19.75
C VAL A 72 1.72 -3.14 -20.96
N PRO A 73 1.81 -1.84 -21.32
CA PRO A 73 1.21 -0.66 -20.68
C PRO A 73 -0.31 -0.56 -20.83
N LEU A 74 -1.00 -0.27 -19.73
CA LEU A 74 -2.44 -0.01 -19.71
C LEU A 74 -2.74 1.31 -20.43
N THR A 75 -3.62 1.28 -21.43
CA THR A 75 -4.03 2.50 -22.15
C THR A 75 -4.86 3.42 -21.25
N VAL A 76 -4.45 4.68 -21.17
CA VAL A 76 -5.11 5.71 -20.37
C VAL A 76 -5.55 6.85 -21.28
N CYS A 77 -6.81 7.27 -21.14
CA CYS A 77 -7.39 8.36 -21.91
C CYS A 77 -8.33 9.23 -21.06
N PHE A 78 -8.69 10.39 -21.59
CA PHE A 78 -9.57 11.34 -20.92
C PHE A 78 -10.83 11.66 -21.74
N LEU A 79 -11.99 11.60 -21.10
CA LEU A 79 -13.29 11.98 -21.66
C LEU A 79 -13.53 13.50 -21.57
N ASP A 80 -12.89 14.17 -20.62
CA ASP A 80 -12.96 15.62 -20.40
C ASP A 80 -11.73 16.11 -19.59
N GLY A 81 -11.86 17.16 -18.78
CA GLY A 81 -10.74 17.81 -18.07
C GLY A 81 -9.82 18.65 -18.95
N ASP A 82 -9.12 19.61 -18.34
CA ASP A 82 -8.23 20.51 -19.08
C ASP A 82 -6.79 19.98 -19.20
N LYS A 83 -6.03 20.52 -20.16
CA LYS A 83 -4.66 20.06 -20.48
C LYS A 83 -3.70 20.06 -19.29
N GLY A 84 -3.87 20.97 -18.34
CA GLY A 84 -3.05 21.05 -17.12
C GLY A 84 -3.40 19.93 -16.15
N ASP A 85 -4.69 19.74 -15.86
CA ASP A 85 -5.14 18.68 -14.95
C ASP A 85 -4.81 17.28 -15.49
N ARG A 86 -4.99 17.03 -16.79
CA ARG A 86 -4.57 15.78 -17.44
C ARG A 86 -3.05 15.50 -17.30
N VAL A 87 -2.22 16.55 -17.39
CA VAL A 87 -0.76 16.43 -17.20
C VAL A 87 -0.40 16.21 -15.72
N ARG A 88 -1.16 16.79 -14.77
CA ARG A 88 -1.01 16.51 -13.34
C ARG A 88 -1.37 15.06 -13.02
N VAL A 89 -2.47 14.53 -13.58
CA VAL A 89 -2.84 13.10 -13.46
C VAL A 89 -1.71 12.20 -13.93
N LYS A 90 -1.21 12.42 -15.17
CA LYS A 90 -0.08 11.63 -15.72
C LYS A 90 1.14 11.66 -14.80
N LYS A 91 1.53 12.84 -14.31
CA LYS A 91 2.71 13.00 -13.42
C LYS A 91 2.54 12.25 -12.08
N ALA A 92 1.33 12.20 -11.54
CA ALA A 92 1.04 11.47 -10.32
C ALA A 92 1.05 9.94 -10.57
N ALA A 93 0.31 9.46 -11.58
CA ALA A 93 0.26 8.04 -11.94
C ALA A 93 1.65 7.43 -12.26
N GLU A 94 2.54 8.21 -12.88
CA GLU A 94 3.94 7.82 -13.13
C GLU A 94 4.74 7.45 -11.87
N GLN A 95 4.28 7.76 -10.65
CA GLN A 95 4.94 7.28 -9.41
C GLN A 95 4.84 5.76 -9.27
N TRP A 96 3.70 5.14 -9.62
CA TRP A 96 3.55 3.69 -9.66
C TRP A 96 4.52 3.06 -10.68
N SER A 97 4.63 3.64 -11.88
CA SER A 97 5.58 3.17 -12.90
C SER A 97 7.03 3.21 -12.41
N LYS A 98 7.42 4.30 -11.72
CA LYS A 98 8.76 4.44 -11.12
C LYS A 98 9.01 3.44 -9.98
N ALA A 99 8.01 3.16 -9.16
CA ALA A 99 8.08 2.18 -8.08
C ALA A 99 8.32 0.75 -8.59
N ILE A 100 7.66 0.39 -9.69
CA ILE A 100 7.74 -0.96 -10.27
C ILE A 100 8.93 -1.08 -11.24
N LYS A 101 9.51 0.06 -11.67
CA LYS A 101 10.56 0.20 -12.69
C LYS A 101 10.09 -0.27 -14.07
N GLU A 102 8.81 -0.01 -14.39
CA GLU A 102 8.13 -0.46 -15.59
C GLU A 102 7.06 0.55 -16.02
N ASP A 103 6.90 0.76 -17.33
CA ASP A 103 5.94 1.72 -17.88
C ASP A 103 4.51 1.16 -17.82
N LEU A 104 3.88 1.29 -16.65
CA LEU A 104 2.53 0.74 -16.40
C LEU A 104 1.40 1.36 -17.25
N PHE A 105 1.57 2.60 -17.75
CA PHE A 105 0.48 3.41 -18.28
C PHE A 105 0.84 4.14 -19.58
N ASP A 106 0.12 3.84 -20.66
CA ASP A 106 0.20 4.60 -21.91
C ASP A 106 -0.86 5.71 -21.95
N PHE A 107 -0.41 6.93 -21.63
CA PHE A 107 -1.20 8.15 -21.78
C PHE A 107 -1.12 8.78 -23.19
N GLY A 108 -0.38 8.16 -24.12
CA GLY A 108 -0.01 8.78 -25.38
C GLY A 108 1.03 9.92 -25.21
N PRO A 109 1.03 10.94 -26.09
CA PRO A 109 2.09 11.94 -26.16
C PRO A 109 2.37 12.69 -24.86
N ARG A 110 3.66 12.77 -24.46
CA ARG A 110 4.12 13.30 -23.15
C ARG A 110 3.50 14.64 -22.70
N ARG A 111 3.18 15.55 -23.62
CA ARG A 111 2.63 16.90 -23.33
C ARG A 111 1.16 17.07 -23.73
N LYS A 112 0.54 16.03 -24.27
CA LYS A 112 -0.88 16.01 -24.68
C LYS A 112 -1.43 14.60 -24.40
N PRO A 113 -1.78 14.27 -23.14
CA PRO A 113 -2.43 13.02 -22.82
C PRO A 113 -3.71 12.83 -23.64
N GLN A 114 -3.91 11.63 -24.14
CA GLN A 114 -4.87 11.35 -25.21
C GLN A 114 -6.35 11.47 -24.78
N ASP A 115 -7.18 11.89 -25.74
CA ASP A 115 -8.63 11.83 -25.63
C ASP A 115 -9.10 10.38 -25.84
N CYS A 116 -10.17 9.95 -25.17
CA CYS A 116 -10.73 8.61 -25.38
C CYS A 116 -11.40 8.51 -26.76
N LYS A 117 -11.21 7.39 -27.46
CA LYS A 117 -11.86 7.12 -28.75
C LYS A 117 -13.35 6.80 -28.60
N GLY A 118 -13.73 6.15 -27.49
CA GLY A 118 -15.12 5.73 -27.23
C GLY A 118 -15.58 4.52 -28.06
N GLU A 119 -14.65 3.85 -28.74
CA GLU A 119 -14.86 2.67 -29.58
C GLU A 119 -14.57 1.38 -28.80
N TYR A 120 -15.11 0.22 -29.24
CA TYR A 120 -14.87 -1.07 -28.57
C TYR A 120 -13.64 -1.79 -29.17
N PRO A 121 -12.78 -2.45 -28.36
CA PRO A 121 -12.74 -2.42 -26.89
C PRO A 121 -12.12 -1.10 -26.41
N GLY A 122 -12.83 -0.38 -25.53
CA GLY A 122 -12.39 0.94 -25.07
C GLY A 122 -11.09 0.88 -24.27
N GLU A 123 -10.41 2.01 -24.17
CA GLU A 123 -9.15 2.12 -23.42
C GLU A 123 -9.30 1.62 -21.97
N ASN A 124 -8.22 1.10 -21.38
CA ASN A 124 -8.25 0.40 -20.09
C ASN A 124 -8.72 1.34 -18.96
N ILE A 125 -8.15 2.54 -18.90
CA ILE A 125 -8.44 3.57 -17.90
C ILE A 125 -9.02 4.81 -18.61
N ARG A 126 -10.32 5.07 -18.44
CA ARG A 126 -11.06 6.15 -19.08
C ARG A 126 -11.49 7.15 -18.03
N ILE A 127 -10.84 8.32 -18.02
CA ILE A 127 -10.92 9.29 -16.92
C ILE A 127 -11.90 10.42 -17.25
N SER A 128 -12.82 10.71 -16.33
CA SER A 128 -13.67 11.91 -16.34
C SER A 128 -13.50 12.72 -15.05
N PHE A 129 -13.58 14.05 -15.14
CA PHE A 129 -13.62 14.96 -14.01
C PHE A 129 -15.05 15.47 -13.72
N ARG A 130 -16.06 14.92 -14.40
CA ARG A 130 -17.47 15.26 -14.17
C ARG A 130 -17.99 14.61 -12.88
N GLY A 131 -18.92 15.30 -12.23
CA GLY A 131 -19.49 14.89 -10.94
C GLY A 131 -18.69 15.44 -9.75
N SER A 132 -18.92 14.85 -8.59
CA SER A 132 -18.31 15.20 -7.30
C SER A 132 -17.68 14.00 -6.59
N SER A 133 -17.52 12.89 -7.30
CA SER A 133 -17.03 11.61 -6.78
C SER A 133 -15.63 11.29 -7.31
N LEU A 134 -14.76 10.82 -6.43
CA LEU A 134 -13.61 10.00 -6.77
C LEU A 134 -14.05 8.53 -6.82
N SER A 135 -13.79 7.82 -7.91
CA SER A 135 -14.06 6.39 -7.96
C SER A 135 -13.41 5.70 -9.14
N THR A 136 -12.98 4.46 -8.94
CA THR A 136 -12.34 3.66 -9.97
C THR A 136 -12.80 2.21 -9.90
N TYR A 137 -13.12 1.63 -11.06
CA TYR A 137 -13.36 0.21 -11.16
C TYR A 137 -12.07 -0.58 -10.90
N ARG A 138 -12.11 -1.54 -9.98
CA ARG A 138 -10.94 -2.35 -9.59
C ARG A 138 -10.38 -3.10 -10.81
N GLY A 139 -9.13 -2.83 -11.16
CA GLY A 139 -8.39 -3.51 -12.23
C GLY A 139 -9.16 -3.63 -13.57
N GLN A 140 -9.13 -4.82 -14.15
CA GLN A 140 -9.82 -5.15 -15.41
C GLN A 140 -11.35 -5.26 -15.29
N LEU A 141 -11.95 -5.13 -14.09
CA LEU A 141 -13.41 -5.12 -13.97
C LEU A 141 -14.03 -3.96 -14.73
N GLY A 142 -13.33 -2.81 -14.81
CA GLY A 142 -13.76 -1.65 -15.58
C GLY A 142 -14.03 -1.98 -17.05
N ILE A 143 -13.12 -2.69 -17.74
CA ILE A 143 -13.34 -3.05 -19.15
C ILE A 143 -14.36 -4.19 -19.33
N ARG A 144 -14.61 -5.01 -18.29
CA ARG A 144 -15.58 -6.12 -18.33
C ARG A 144 -17.01 -5.66 -18.05
N LYS A 145 -17.20 -4.63 -17.21
CA LYS A 145 -18.50 -4.16 -16.72
C LYS A 145 -18.96 -2.84 -17.35
N VAL A 146 -18.04 -2.02 -17.88
CA VAL A 146 -18.35 -0.65 -18.32
C VAL A 146 -18.22 -0.51 -19.84
N ALA A 147 -19.28 -0.01 -20.47
CA ALA A 147 -19.30 0.32 -21.90
C ALA A 147 -18.17 1.31 -22.28
N ALA A 148 -17.62 1.16 -23.50
CA ALA A 148 -16.41 1.87 -23.95
C ALA A 148 -16.49 3.42 -23.91
N HIS A 149 -17.68 4.00 -23.95
CA HIS A 149 -17.91 5.45 -23.87
C HIS A 149 -18.06 5.99 -22.44
N ASN A 150 -18.21 5.11 -21.44
CA ASN A 150 -18.37 5.49 -20.03
C ASN A 150 -17.01 5.43 -19.29
N PRO A 151 -16.79 6.29 -18.28
CA PRO A 151 -15.55 6.31 -17.49
C PRO A 151 -15.35 5.01 -16.71
N THR A 152 -14.10 4.55 -16.62
CA THR A 152 -13.68 3.54 -15.62
C THR A 152 -13.03 4.17 -14.39
N MET A 153 -12.72 5.47 -14.46
CA MET A 153 -12.22 6.30 -13.36
C MET A 153 -12.88 7.68 -13.39
N ILE A 154 -13.33 8.15 -12.24
CA ILE A 154 -13.89 9.48 -12.03
C ILE A 154 -13.00 10.21 -11.03
N LEU A 155 -12.47 11.37 -11.42
CA LEU A 155 -11.71 12.30 -10.58
C LEU A 155 -12.55 13.56 -10.28
N GLY A 156 -13.81 13.32 -9.92
CA GLY A 156 -14.79 14.36 -9.64
C GLY A 156 -14.41 15.19 -8.44
N GLY A 157 -14.83 16.45 -8.43
CA GLY A 157 -14.42 17.41 -7.38
C GLY A 157 -13.05 18.05 -7.60
N PHE A 158 -12.15 17.46 -8.40
CA PHE A 158 -10.89 18.10 -8.79
C PHE A 158 -10.98 18.77 -10.17
N SER A 159 -10.75 20.08 -10.20
CA SER A 159 -10.53 20.84 -11.44
C SER A 159 -9.87 22.18 -11.12
N LYS A 160 -9.43 22.93 -12.12
CA LYS A 160 -9.06 24.35 -11.91
C LYS A 160 -10.14 25.24 -11.29
N SER A 161 -11.43 24.89 -11.39
CA SER A 161 -12.52 25.64 -10.72
C SER A 161 -12.81 25.15 -9.30
N LYS A 162 -12.19 24.03 -8.88
CA LYS A 162 -12.18 23.50 -7.51
C LYS A 162 -10.76 23.06 -7.14
N PRO A 163 -9.80 24.00 -7.03
CA PRO A 163 -8.41 23.64 -6.77
C PRO A 163 -8.25 23.12 -5.34
N SER A 164 -7.96 21.84 -5.21
CA SER A 164 -7.28 21.29 -4.04
C SER A 164 -5.79 21.61 -4.10
N GLY A 165 -5.10 21.64 -2.96
CA GLY A 165 -3.64 21.76 -2.94
C GLY A 165 -2.99 20.60 -3.70
N ASP A 166 -1.87 20.84 -4.40
CA ASP A 166 -1.25 19.84 -5.28
C ASP A 166 -0.96 18.49 -4.59
N GLY A 167 -0.66 18.51 -3.29
CA GLY A 167 -0.49 17.28 -2.50
C GLY A 167 -1.78 16.46 -2.36
N VAL A 168 -2.92 17.11 -2.11
CA VAL A 168 -4.25 16.47 -2.01
C VAL A 168 -4.65 15.89 -3.36
N PHE A 169 -4.50 16.66 -4.45
CA PHE A 169 -4.74 16.15 -5.80
C PHE A 169 -3.88 14.92 -6.11
N THR A 170 -2.59 14.98 -5.77
CA THR A 170 -1.66 13.88 -6.04
C THR A 170 -2.00 12.64 -5.22
N HIS A 171 -2.35 12.78 -3.94
CA HIS A 171 -2.77 11.69 -3.07
C HIS A 171 -3.90 10.87 -3.72
N TRP A 172 -4.99 11.54 -4.06
CA TRP A 172 -6.17 10.87 -4.60
C TRP A 172 -5.94 10.32 -6.00
N VAL A 173 -5.15 10.97 -6.87
CA VAL A 173 -4.77 10.33 -8.15
C VAL A 173 -3.94 9.06 -7.91
N LEU A 174 -3.03 9.02 -6.93
CA LEU A 174 -2.30 7.78 -6.63
C LEU A 174 -3.23 6.68 -6.11
N HIS A 175 -4.18 7.03 -5.24
CA HIS A 175 -5.20 6.14 -4.67
C HIS A 175 -6.06 5.50 -5.77
N GLU A 176 -6.68 6.32 -6.63
CA GLU A 176 -7.50 5.86 -7.76
C GLU A 176 -6.69 5.01 -8.76
N PHE A 177 -5.43 5.35 -9.02
CA PHE A 177 -4.55 4.51 -9.83
C PHE A 177 -4.13 3.21 -9.13
N GLY A 178 -4.14 3.16 -7.80
CA GLY A 178 -4.02 1.92 -7.02
C GLY A 178 -5.19 0.99 -7.30
N HIS A 179 -6.42 1.50 -7.25
CA HIS A 179 -7.62 0.75 -7.66
C HIS A 179 -7.57 0.30 -9.13
N ALA A 180 -7.07 1.15 -10.04
CA ALA A 180 -6.87 0.78 -11.44
C ALA A 180 -5.84 -0.36 -11.63
N LEU A 181 -4.90 -0.52 -10.70
CA LEU A 181 -3.98 -1.66 -10.62
C LEU A 181 -4.58 -2.86 -9.84
N GLY A 182 -5.78 -2.73 -9.30
CA GLY A 182 -6.52 -3.77 -8.58
C GLY A 182 -6.39 -3.71 -7.05
N LEU A 183 -5.61 -2.77 -6.49
CA LEU A 183 -5.51 -2.57 -5.04
C LEU A 183 -6.85 -2.09 -4.46
N VAL A 184 -7.03 -2.23 -3.15
CA VAL A 184 -8.17 -1.63 -2.43
C VAL A 184 -7.71 -0.99 -1.15
N HIS A 185 -8.66 -0.40 -0.43
CA HIS A 185 -8.44 0.26 0.84
C HIS A 185 -7.76 -0.63 1.89
N GLU A 186 -6.69 -0.09 2.47
CA GLU A 186 -5.85 -0.78 3.44
C GLU A 186 -6.61 -1.13 4.74
N HIS A 187 -7.62 -0.33 5.10
CA HIS A 187 -8.47 -0.59 6.28
C HIS A 187 -9.34 -1.83 6.14
N GLN A 188 -9.59 -2.33 4.93
CA GLN A 188 -10.38 -3.55 4.72
C GLN A 188 -9.57 -4.84 4.84
N GLY A 189 -8.23 -4.76 4.94
CA GLY A 189 -7.38 -5.94 5.14
C GLY A 189 -7.58 -6.59 6.51
N GLU A 190 -7.58 -7.92 6.58
CA GLU A 190 -7.76 -8.69 7.84
C GLU A 190 -6.78 -8.28 8.95
N HIS A 191 -5.56 -7.87 8.58
CA HIS A 191 -4.51 -7.46 9.52
C HIS A 191 -4.60 -5.99 9.95
N SER A 192 -5.59 -5.22 9.47
CA SER A 192 -5.72 -3.79 9.77
C SER A 192 -6.22 -3.50 11.18
N ALA A 193 -7.17 -4.30 11.67
CA ALA A 193 -7.95 -4.02 12.88
C ALA A 193 -8.57 -2.60 12.93
N CYS A 194 -8.86 -1.98 11.78
CA CYS A 194 -9.39 -0.62 11.72
C CYS A 194 -10.88 -0.53 12.06
N GLU A 195 -11.66 -1.58 11.84
CA GLU A 195 -13.09 -1.62 12.20
C GLU A 195 -13.29 -1.47 13.74
N GLN A 196 -12.32 -1.91 14.53
CA GLN A 196 -12.30 -1.73 15.99
C GLN A 196 -11.96 -0.29 16.39
N GLU A 197 -11.24 0.46 15.57
CA GLU A 197 -10.83 1.85 15.82
C GLU A 197 -11.87 2.89 15.41
N TYR A 198 -12.69 2.59 14.41
CA TYR A 198 -13.65 3.52 13.82
C TYR A 198 -14.95 3.69 14.63
N ASP A 199 -15.49 4.91 14.64
CA ASP A 199 -16.89 5.20 14.98
C ASP A 199 -17.77 4.91 13.76
N LEU A 200 -18.06 3.63 13.56
CA LEU A 200 -18.68 3.11 12.34
C LEU A 200 -20.04 3.73 12.05
N GLU A 201 -20.90 3.91 13.06
CA GLU A 201 -22.24 4.50 12.86
C GLU A 201 -22.13 5.93 12.32
N LYS A 202 -21.22 6.73 12.87
CA LYS A 202 -20.96 8.09 12.41
C LYS A 202 -20.41 8.14 10.97
N ILE A 203 -19.57 7.17 10.60
CA ILE A 203 -19.10 7.02 9.21
C ILE A 203 -20.28 6.68 8.29
N TYR A 204 -21.13 5.73 8.68
CA TYR A 204 -22.29 5.32 7.88
C TYR A 204 -23.32 6.46 7.72
N GLU A 205 -23.69 7.14 8.82
CA GLU A 205 -24.58 8.32 8.79
C GLU A 205 -24.07 9.41 7.83
N LYS A 206 -22.74 9.60 7.77
CA LYS A 206 -22.13 10.52 6.84
C LYS A 206 -22.23 10.05 5.39
N LEU A 207 -21.93 8.79 5.10
CA LEU A 207 -21.96 8.22 3.74
C LEU A 207 -23.38 8.12 3.18
N GLU A 208 -24.39 7.93 4.03
CA GLU A 208 -25.81 7.98 3.67
C GLU A 208 -26.29 9.43 3.37
N SER A 209 -25.60 10.42 3.94
CA SER A 209 -25.92 11.84 3.80
C SER A 209 -25.36 12.47 2.50
N PRO A 210 -25.85 13.66 2.10
CA PRO A 210 -25.20 14.45 1.05
C PRO A 210 -23.73 14.76 1.41
N PRO A 211 -22.79 14.74 0.44
CA PRO A 211 -23.01 14.60 -1.00
C PRO A 211 -23.00 13.14 -1.50
N PHE A 212 -22.86 12.16 -0.62
CA PHE A 212 -22.52 10.78 -0.98
C PHE A 212 -23.75 9.94 -1.35
N HIS A 213 -24.80 9.98 -0.52
CA HIS A 213 -26.07 9.27 -0.76
C HIS A 213 -25.91 7.75 -0.97
N TRP A 214 -24.99 7.12 -0.26
CA TRP A 214 -24.85 5.66 -0.29
C TRP A 214 -26.00 5.00 0.46
N SER A 215 -26.35 3.79 0.06
CA SER A 215 -27.15 2.90 0.91
C SER A 215 -26.30 2.38 2.08
N ARG A 216 -26.97 1.95 3.15
CA ARG A 216 -26.32 1.34 4.32
C ARG A 216 -25.43 0.16 3.93
N ASP A 217 -25.89 -0.67 3.01
CA ASP A 217 -25.17 -1.88 2.56
C ASP A 217 -23.91 -1.51 1.75
N GLU A 218 -23.97 -0.49 0.88
CA GLU A 218 -22.80 0.05 0.19
C GLU A 218 -21.77 0.61 1.18
N ALA A 219 -22.22 1.36 2.20
CA ALA A 219 -21.35 1.89 3.24
C ALA A 219 -20.71 0.78 4.10
N ILE A 220 -21.46 -0.27 4.44
CA ILE A 220 -20.93 -1.44 5.12
C ILE A 220 -19.88 -2.16 4.26
N ALA A 221 -20.14 -2.37 2.96
CA ALA A 221 -19.23 -3.07 2.06
C ALA A 221 -17.88 -2.35 1.89
N ASN A 222 -17.88 -1.01 1.84
CA ASN A 222 -16.69 -0.19 1.63
C ASN A 222 -15.85 0.04 2.91
N ILE A 223 -16.47 -0.02 4.10
CA ILE A 223 -15.82 0.32 5.37
C ILE A 223 -15.37 -0.91 6.16
N LYS A 224 -16.08 -2.04 6.07
CA LYS A 224 -15.78 -3.21 6.89
C LYS A 224 -14.56 -3.99 6.42
N THR A 225 -13.99 -4.71 7.39
CA THR A 225 -12.95 -5.71 7.16
C THR A 225 -13.46 -6.82 6.22
N MET A 226 -12.64 -7.22 5.24
CA MET A 226 -12.96 -8.31 4.34
C MET A 226 -12.20 -9.59 4.72
N TYR A 227 -12.93 -10.68 4.90
CA TYR A 227 -12.41 -12.01 5.21
C TYR A 227 -12.58 -12.91 3.98
N LEU A 228 -11.47 -13.41 3.43
CA LEU A 228 -11.40 -13.90 2.05
C LEU A 228 -10.32 -14.95 1.79
N ASP A 229 -10.68 -15.97 1.02
CA ASP A 229 -9.78 -17.08 0.69
C ASP A 229 -8.84 -16.77 -0.51
N ASP A 230 -9.27 -15.95 -1.48
CA ASP A 230 -8.48 -15.59 -2.67
C ASP A 230 -7.81 -14.19 -2.59
N VAL A 231 -7.72 -13.61 -1.39
CA VAL A 231 -6.98 -12.36 -1.12
C VAL A 231 -5.50 -12.65 -0.87
N GLN A 232 -4.61 -11.84 -1.45
CA GLN A 232 -3.26 -11.67 -0.91
C GLN A 232 -3.22 -10.41 -0.04
N THR A 233 -3.18 -10.56 1.28
CA THR A 233 -2.92 -9.45 2.20
C THR A 233 -1.43 -9.11 2.24
N SER A 234 -1.11 -7.91 2.72
CA SER A 234 0.16 -7.61 3.37
C SER A 234 -0.11 -7.20 4.83
N PRO A 235 0.91 -7.12 5.71
CA PRO A 235 0.68 -6.56 7.04
C PRO A 235 0.43 -5.06 6.96
N PHE A 236 -0.60 -4.65 7.69
CA PHE A 236 -1.14 -3.29 7.71
C PHE A 236 -0.10 -2.17 7.63
N ASP A 237 -0.34 -1.22 6.74
CA ASP A 237 0.47 -0.03 6.54
C ASP A 237 -0.29 1.26 6.86
N GLU A 238 0.03 1.84 8.02
CA GLU A 238 -0.48 3.16 8.45
C GLU A 238 -0.12 4.32 7.50
N ASN A 239 0.85 4.12 6.59
CA ASN A 239 1.28 5.10 5.59
C ASN A 239 0.88 4.72 4.15
N SER A 240 0.06 3.68 3.94
CA SER A 240 -0.34 3.30 2.59
C SER A 240 -1.18 4.39 1.95
N ILE A 241 -0.91 4.65 0.67
CA ILE A 241 -1.74 5.54 -0.13
C ILE A 241 -3.20 5.05 -0.25
N MET A 242 -3.44 3.77 0.02
CA MET A 242 -4.77 3.15 0.00
C MET A 242 -5.52 3.27 1.34
N LEU A 243 -4.91 3.77 2.41
CA LEU A 243 -5.61 3.96 3.69
C LEU A 243 -6.47 5.23 3.66
N TYR A 244 -7.76 5.13 4.01
CA TYR A 244 -8.65 6.29 4.02
C TYR A 244 -8.27 7.31 5.13
N PRO A 245 -7.96 8.57 4.77
CA PRO A 245 -7.69 9.63 5.73
C PRO A 245 -9.00 10.26 6.20
N PHE A 246 -9.69 9.58 7.11
CA PHE A 246 -10.91 10.10 7.73
C PHE A 246 -10.63 11.32 8.63
N PRO A 247 -11.66 12.12 8.95
CA PRO A 247 -11.54 13.20 9.92
C PRO A 247 -11.30 12.59 11.30
N THR A 248 -10.57 13.30 12.16
CA THR A 248 -10.16 12.80 13.48
C THR A 248 -11.35 12.34 14.34
N GLU A 249 -12.52 12.95 14.15
CA GLU A 249 -13.75 12.67 14.87
C GLU A 249 -14.47 11.37 14.44
N TYR A 250 -13.97 10.61 13.45
CA TYR A 250 -14.47 9.27 13.11
C TYR A 250 -13.63 8.15 13.75
N TYR A 251 -12.58 8.50 14.50
CA TYR A 251 -11.75 7.55 15.23
C TYR A 251 -12.08 7.62 16.71
N LYS A 252 -12.35 6.47 17.35
CA LYS A 252 -12.64 6.37 18.79
C LYS A 252 -11.52 6.97 19.66
N GLN A 253 -10.28 6.91 19.18
CA GLN A 253 -9.09 7.43 19.85
C GLN A 253 -8.54 8.72 19.21
N GLY A 254 -9.25 9.30 18.23
CA GLY A 254 -8.74 10.41 17.42
C GLY A 254 -7.41 10.07 16.74
N LYS A 255 -6.48 11.04 16.71
CA LYS A 255 -5.14 10.89 16.13
C LYS A 255 -4.23 9.85 16.82
N LYS A 256 -4.68 9.21 17.90
CA LYS A 256 -3.94 8.10 18.55
C LYS A 256 -4.28 6.73 17.97
N SER A 257 -5.27 6.65 17.09
CA SER A 257 -5.60 5.43 16.37
C SER A 257 -4.46 5.04 15.45
N HIS A 258 -4.11 3.75 15.39
CA HIS A 258 -3.12 3.25 14.43
C HIS A 258 -3.63 3.28 12.97
N CYS A 259 -4.95 3.46 12.77
CA CYS A 259 -5.55 3.67 11.45
C CYS A 259 -5.72 5.14 11.07
N TYR A 260 -5.23 6.08 11.90
CA TYR A 260 -5.29 7.51 11.58
C TYR A 260 -4.27 7.86 10.49
N ALA A 261 -4.76 8.17 9.29
CA ALA A 261 -3.93 8.60 8.16
C ALA A 261 -4.05 10.10 7.90
N GLU A 262 -2.96 10.72 7.44
CA GLU A 262 -2.94 12.07 6.90
C GLU A 262 -2.76 12.05 5.37
N VAL A 263 -3.16 13.10 4.67
CA VAL A 263 -3.08 13.15 3.19
C VAL A 263 -1.63 13.41 2.73
N HIS A 264 -0.99 12.39 2.14
CA HIS A 264 0.36 12.46 1.56
C HIS A 264 0.39 12.20 0.04
N ALA A 265 1.39 12.79 -0.65
CA ALA A 265 1.49 12.81 -2.11
C ALA A 265 2.45 11.74 -2.71
N THR A 266 2.78 10.72 -1.93
CA THR A 266 3.81 9.70 -2.20
C THR A 266 3.34 8.31 -1.79
N LEU A 267 3.78 7.29 -2.52
CA LEU A 267 3.61 5.88 -2.17
C LEU A 267 4.52 5.51 -0.98
N SER A 268 4.04 4.65 -0.08
CA SER A 268 4.84 4.04 0.99
C SER A 268 5.84 3.02 0.42
N GLU A 269 6.78 2.51 1.24
CA GLU A 269 7.63 1.39 0.80
C GLU A 269 6.85 0.08 0.62
N LYS A 270 5.79 -0.14 1.42
CA LYS A 270 4.94 -1.33 1.29
C LYS A 270 4.07 -1.26 0.05
N ASP A 271 3.48 -0.10 -0.28
CA ASP A 271 2.77 0.14 -1.54
C ASP A 271 3.63 -0.27 -2.74
N LYS A 272 4.88 0.21 -2.75
CA LYS A 272 5.87 -0.07 -3.82
C LYS A 272 6.19 -1.56 -3.91
N LEU A 273 6.58 -2.18 -2.78
CA LEU A 273 6.96 -3.60 -2.73
C LEU A 273 5.80 -4.52 -3.11
N PHE A 274 4.61 -4.26 -2.58
CA PHE A 274 3.41 -5.05 -2.86
C PHE A 274 3.05 -4.96 -4.35
N ALA A 275 2.96 -3.76 -4.93
CA ALA A 275 2.69 -3.61 -6.35
C ALA A 275 3.79 -4.21 -7.25
N ASN A 276 5.06 -4.07 -6.88
CA ASN A 276 6.19 -4.65 -7.62
C ASN A 276 6.10 -6.19 -7.71
N SER A 277 5.69 -6.84 -6.61
CA SER A 277 5.49 -8.29 -6.55
C SER A 277 4.47 -8.82 -7.57
N PHE A 278 3.50 -7.98 -7.97
CA PHE A 278 2.49 -8.34 -8.97
C PHE A 278 2.87 -7.93 -10.39
N TYR A 279 3.39 -6.71 -10.58
CA TYR A 279 3.48 -6.09 -11.89
C TYR A 279 4.88 -5.99 -12.50
N SER A 280 5.95 -6.32 -11.77
CA SER A 280 7.28 -6.39 -12.37
C SER A 280 7.37 -7.55 -13.38
N SER A 281 7.54 -7.28 -14.66
CA SER A 281 7.74 -8.31 -15.69
C SER A 281 9.12 -8.98 -15.60
N ILE A 282 10.12 -8.24 -15.12
CA ILE A 282 11.51 -8.73 -14.98
C ILE A 282 11.75 -9.57 -13.72
N ALA A 283 10.91 -9.47 -12.69
CA ALA A 283 11.04 -10.28 -11.48
C ALA A 283 10.51 -11.71 -11.67
N SER A 284 11.38 -12.69 -11.41
CA SER A 284 11.00 -14.11 -11.35
C SER A 284 9.98 -14.38 -10.24
N THR A 285 9.25 -15.50 -10.34
CA THR A 285 8.32 -15.95 -9.28
C THR A 285 9.01 -16.07 -7.92
N LYS A 286 10.30 -16.48 -7.88
CA LYS A 286 11.09 -16.54 -6.64
C LYS A 286 11.29 -15.15 -6.02
N GLN A 287 11.63 -14.14 -6.83
CA GLN A 287 11.80 -12.75 -6.38
C GLN A 287 10.47 -12.14 -5.93
N LYS A 288 9.38 -12.36 -6.67
CA LYS A 288 8.03 -11.90 -6.30
C LYS A 288 7.56 -12.49 -4.97
N ASN A 289 7.74 -13.79 -4.78
CA ASN A 289 7.48 -14.47 -3.51
C ASN A 289 8.36 -13.95 -2.37
N MET A 290 9.60 -13.52 -2.66
CA MET A 290 10.50 -12.93 -1.66
C MET A 290 10.06 -11.52 -1.27
N MET A 291 9.63 -10.68 -2.23
CA MET A 291 9.03 -9.36 -1.96
C MET A 291 7.79 -9.50 -1.08
N LEU A 292 6.87 -10.41 -1.43
CA LEU A 292 5.68 -10.70 -0.61
C LEU A 292 6.07 -11.13 0.81
N ARG A 293 7.06 -12.02 0.98
CA ARG A 293 7.56 -12.42 2.31
C ARG A 293 8.19 -11.27 3.08
N SER A 294 8.95 -10.39 2.44
CA SER A 294 9.61 -9.25 3.11
C SER A 294 8.65 -8.20 3.69
N LEU A 295 7.39 -8.19 3.23
CA LEU A 295 6.35 -7.36 3.83
C LEU A 295 6.00 -7.85 5.25
N TYR A 296 6.12 -9.16 5.50
CA TYR A 296 5.86 -9.78 6.80
C TYR A 296 7.07 -9.67 7.73
N PRO A 297 6.90 -9.21 8.97
CA PRO A 297 7.97 -9.32 9.97
C PRO A 297 8.22 -10.81 10.23
N GLU A 298 9.37 -11.33 9.82
CA GLU A 298 9.71 -12.74 10.05
C GLU A 298 9.68 -13.04 11.56
N GLN A 299 8.84 -13.98 11.97
CA GLN A 299 9.12 -14.77 13.16
C GLN A 299 10.28 -15.70 12.82
N VAL A 300 11.49 -15.18 12.98
CA VAL A 300 12.72 -15.96 12.82
C VAL A 300 12.82 -16.92 14.01
N THR A 301 12.25 -18.12 13.89
CA THR A 301 12.49 -19.21 14.85
C THR A 301 13.95 -19.66 14.74
N VAL A 302 14.85 -18.97 15.45
CA VAL A 302 16.26 -19.35 15.56
C VAL A 302 16.34 -20.61 16.42
N ALA A 303 16.47 -21.77 15.79
CA ALA A 303 16.76 -23.02 16.47
C ALA A 303 18.21 -23.01 17.02
N ILE A 304 18.40 -22.43 18.22
CA ILE A 304 19.69 -22.41 18.92
C ILE A 304 20.04 -23.85 19.33
N LYS A 305 20.86 -24.51 18.50
CA LYS A 305 21.21 -25.92 18.68
C LYS A 305 22.32 -26.12 19.72
N GLY A 306 21.99 -25.91 20.99
CA GLY A 306 22.87 -26.23 22.11
C GLY A 306 23.07 -27.74 22.24
N ARG A 307 24.34 -28.21 22.32
CA ARG A 307 24.64 -29.55 22.82
C ARG A 307 24.61 -29.53 24.35
N MET A 308 23.44 -29.79 24.92
CA MET A 308 23.39 -30.47 26.22
C MET A 308 23.37 -31.99 26.00
N GLY A 309 23.69 -32.74 27.07
CA GLY A 309 23.77 -34.20 27.03
C GLY A 309 22.49 -34.88 26.56
N GLU A 310 22.60 -36.17 26.25
CA GLU A 310 21.60 -37.00 25.56
C GLU A 310 20.13 -36.63 25.83
N GLN A 311 19.40 -36.36 24.73
CA GLN A 311 17.93 -36.27 24.65
C GLN A 311 17.22 -35.03 25.24
N ALA A 312 17.47 -33.85 24.68
CA ALA A 312 16.42 -32.84 24.47
C ALA A 312 16.78 -31.86 23.33
N LEU A 313 15.84 -31.59 22.41
CA LEU A 313 15.94 -30.46 21.48
C LEU A 313 15.07 -29.34 22.04
N LEU A 314 15.68 -28.26 22.52
CA LEU A 314 14.96 -27.06 22.95
C LEU A 314 14.82 -26.09 21.78
N THR A 315 13.61 -26.01 21.23
CA THR A 315 13.20 -24.93 20.33
C THR A 315 12.43 -23.90 21.14
N GLN A 316 12.86 -22.64 21.08
CA GLN A 316 12.16 -21.51 21.71
C GLN A 316 11.94 -20.44 20.64
N ASP A 317 10.71 -19.96 20.51
CA ASP A 317 10.39 -18.86 19.62
C ASP A 317 10.91 -17.54 20.21
N VAL A 318 11.72 -16.84 19.44
CA VAL A 318 12.30 -15.55 19.82
C VAL A 318 11.89 -14.51 18.80
N LYS A 319 11.22 -13.45 19.25
CA LYS A 319 10.85 -12.32 18.41
C LYS A 319 12.08 -11.40 18.26
N LEU A 320 12.66 -11.36 17.06
CA LEU A 320 13.80 -10.50 16.73
C LEU A 320 13.37 -9.07 16.41
N SER A 321 14.29 -8.10 16.56
CA SER A 321 14.14 -6.78 15.92
C SER A 321 14.39 -6.89 14.42
N ARG A 322 14.02 -5.86 13.64
CA ARG A 322 14.22 -5.85 12.18
C ARG A 322 15.71 -6.00 11.82
N GLU A 323 16.59 -5.33 12.56
CA GLU A 323 18.04 -5.33 12.37
C GLU A 323 18.61 -6.73 12.65
N ALA A 324 18.18 -7.37 13.75
CA ALA A 324 18.59 -8.73 14.09
C ALA A 324 18.06 -9.78 13.10
N ALA A 325 16.85 -9.61 12.56
CA ALA A 325 16.31 -10.48 11.51
C ALA A 325 17.09 -10.35 10.19
N ILE A 326 17.44 -9.12 9.78
CA ILE A 326 18.27 -8.85 8.60
C ILE A 326 19.64 -9.54 8.72
N GLU A 327 20.32 -9.42 9.86
CA GLU A 327 21.61 -10.09 10.06
C GLU A 327 21.51 -11.62 10.01
N VAL A 328 20.46 -12.22 10.57
CA VAL A 328 20.22 -13.68 10.43
C VAL A 328 19.97 -14.07 8.98
N LEU A 329 19.25 -13.26 8.20
CA LEU A 329 19.02 -13.50 6.77
C LEU A 329 20.31 -13.35 5.94
N LYS A 330 21.15 -12.34 6.22
CA LYS A 330 22.48 -12.17 5.58
C LYS A 330 23.36 -13.41 5.82
N LEU A 331 23.46 -13.87 7.06
CA LEU A 331 24.20 -15.10 7.42
C LEU A 331 23.62 -16.33 6.72
N LYS A 332 22.30 -16.44 6.61
CA LYS A 332 21.64 -17.56 5.94
C LYS A 332 21.96 -17.59 4.44
N ILE A 333 21.83 -16.46 3.73
CA ILE A 333 22.19 -16.33 2.30
C ILE A 333 23.64 -16.75 2.07
N GLN A 334 24.57 -16.30 2.92
CA GLN A 334 25.98 -16.69 2.82
C GLN A 334 26.18 -18.21 2.96
N SER A 335 25.39 -18.88 3.80
CA SER A 335 25.43 -20.32 4.04
C SER A 335 24.76 -21.19 2.96
N GLU A 336 23.92 -20.63 2.09
CA GLU A 336 23.24 -21.39 1.03
C GLU A 336 24.22 -21.84 -0.06
N ASN A 337 23.98 -23.02 -0.65
CA ASN A 337 24.79 -23.58 -1.72
C ASN A 337 24.32 -23.11 -3.11
N ILE A 338 24.41 -21.79 -3.31
CA ILE A 338 24.06 -21.06 -4.54
C ILE A 338 25.27 -20.24 -5.03
N SER A 339 25.20 -19.69 -6.25
CA SER A 339 26.33 -18.92 -6.81
C SER A 339 26.58 -17.61 -6.07
N ASP A 340 27.81 -17.12 -6.10
CA ASP A 340 28.18 -15.88 -5.38
C ASP A 340 27.46 -14.65 -5.97
N ASP A 341 27.26 -14.58 -7.29
CA ASP A 341 26.43 -13.57 -7.96
C ASP A 341 24.97 -13.57 -7.44
N GLU A 342 24.39 -14.75 -7.18
CA GLU A 342 23.07 -14.88 -6.56
C GLU A 342 23.09 -14.44 -5.10
N LYS A 343 24.16 -14.71 -4.34
CA LYS A 343 24.30 -14.27 -2.95
C LYS A 343 24.38 -12.74 -2.87
N GLU A 344 25.23 -12.12 -3.69
CA GLU A 344 25.37 -10.67 -3.75
C GLU A 344 24.05 -10.01 -4.16
N SER A 345 23.35 -10.55 -5.17
CA SER A 345 22.01 -10.11 -5.58
C SER A 345 20.97 -10.22 -4.46
N LEU A 346 21.04 -11.24 -3.60
CA LEU A 346 20.13 -11.41 -2.46
C LEU A 346 20.48 -10.50 -1.28
N LEU A 347 21.78 -10.21 -1.05
CA LEU A 347 22.24 -9.30 -0.01
C LEU A 347 21.84 -7.85 -0.31
N VAL A 348 21.93 -7.41 -1.58
CA VAL A 348 21.48 -6.09 -2.05
C VAL A 348 19.95 -5.89 -1.89
N LEU A 349 19.18 -6.97 -1.73
CA LEU A 349 17.72 -6.90 -1.49
C LEU A 349 17.36 -6.88 0.01
N LEU A 350 18.34 -6.96 0.91
CA LEU A 350 18.16 -6.84 2.37
C LEU A 350 18.60 -5.48 2.94
N GLU A 351 19.25 -4.64 2.12
CA GLU A 351 19.70 -3.28 2.46
C GLU A 351 18.72 -2.23 1.93
#